data_AF-A0A7V2U100-F1
#
_entry.id   AF-A0A7V2U100-F1
#
_cell.length_a   1.000
_cell.length_b   1.000
_cell.length_c   1.000
_cell.angle_alpha   90.00
_cell.angle_beta   90.00
_cell.angle_gamma   90.00
#
_symmetry.space_group_name_H-M   'P 1'
#
loop_
_entity.id
_entity.type
_entity.pdbx_description
1 polymer ?
#
loop_
_entity_poly.entity_id
_entity_poly.type
_entity_poly.pdbx_seq_one_letter_code
_entity_poly.pdbx_strand_id
1 'polypeptide(L)'
;FKKQEAEVLAQYFKLCKKVASGADFIITQVGYDARKFDEVLRFMRQQGIRVPIIGNVYILNRPVARVMNRGDVPGCVVTHDLYRAIDKESGAPDRGKAARLTRAAKLIAVLRGIGYQGVHLGGPNLKYEDVEWVIEKGREFFARWQDWVREFSFPQEGGFYLFTEDSGSGLNSNVPNLRRLHPRRKWGYRCMRLLHRFMFVPGAPFHKPASWFFGKLDGTRWEIPFTELEYWVKFASSRCQRCGDCTLAEIAFLCPQSQCAKFLLNGQCGGSREGWCEVYPGKKRCIYVRAYERLRAYREEETLKDGYIPPRDWDLAGTSSWANYFLGRDHQRLRGPAGANSPPSVFGPQSGGWG
;
A
#
# COMPACT_ATOMS: atom_id res chain seq x y z
N PHE A 1 8.41 -7.75 -4.34
CA PHE A 1 8.12 -6.77 -3.26
C PHE A 1 8.42 -5.34 -3.69
N LYS A 2 7.98 -4.33 -2.93
CA LYS A 2 8.19 -2.92 -3.24
C LYS A 2 9.62 -2.46 -2.92
N LYS A 3 10.15 -1.53 -3.72
CA LYS A 3 11.54 -1.03 -3.61
C LYS A 3 11.65 0.22 -2.73
N GLN A 4 10.72 1.16 -2.82
CA GLN A 4 10.78 2.43 -2.08
C GLN A 4 10.00 2.37 -0.76
N GLU A 5 10.48 3.10 0.26
CA GLU A 5 9.80 3.29 1.55
C GLU A 5 8.34 3.68 1.38
N ALA A 6 8.07 4.71 0.56
CA ALA A 6 6.72 5.21 0.31
C ALA A 6 5.79 4.16 -0.31
N GLU A 7 6.32 3.24 -1.10
CA GLU A 7 5.53 2.15 -1.69
C GLU A 7 5.30 1.03 -0.67
N VAL A 8 6.32 0.65 0.11
CA VAL A 8 6.19 -0.37 1.16
C VAL A 8 5.16 0.08 2.19
N LEU A 9 5.30 1.28 2.75
CA LEU A 9 4.42 1.77 3.79
C LEU A 9 3.00 2.05 3.29
N ALA A 10 2.83 2.53 2.05
CA ALA A 10 1.49 2.66 1.49
C ALA A 10 0.75 1.31 1.35
N GLN A 11 1.45 0.21 1.05
CA GLN A 11 0.85 -1.13 1.06
C GLN A 11 0.52 -1.60 2.49
N TYR A 12 1.38 -1.31 3.45
CA TYR A 12 1.16 -1.66 4.86
C TYR A 12 0.02 -0.87 5.50
N PHE A 13 -0.14 0.41 5.16
CA PHE A 13 -1.30 1.18 5.59
C PHE A 13 -2.60 0.66 4.95
N LYS A 14 -2.54 0.26 3.68
CA LYS A 14 -3.66 -0.45 3.03
C LYS A 14 -3.97 -1.79 3.72
N LEU A 15 -2.95 -2.52 4.18
CA LEU A 15 -3.12 -3.74 4.95
C LEU A 15 -3.92 -3.48 6.22
N CYS A 16 -3.54 -2.46 6.99
CA CYS A 16 -4.26 -2.05 8.19
C CYS A 16 -5.73 -1.74 7.88
N LYS A 17 -6.00 -1.02 6.79
CA LYS A 17 -7.37 -0.73 6.34
C LYS A 17 -8.17 -1.99 6.04
N LYS A 18 -7.59 -2.94 5.30
CA LYS A 18 -8.28 -4.20 4.98
C LYS A 18 -8.67 -4.97 6.24
N VAL A 19 -7.75 -5.07 7.20
CA VAL A 19 -8.01 -5.76 8.47
C VAL A 19 -9.07 -5.02 9.28
N ALA A 20 -8.95 -3.69 9.40
CA ALA A 20 -9.93 -2.87 10.10
C ALA A 20 -11.33 -2.91 9.46
N SER A 21 -11.41 -3.20 8.15
CA SER A 21 -12.66 -3.42 7.42
C SER A 21 -13.14 -4.89 7.45
N GLY A 22 -12.55 -5.75 8.28
CA GLY A 22 -13.04 -7.12 8.52
C GLY A 22 -12.42 -8.20 7.65
N ALA A 23 -11.22 -8.00 7.09
CA ALA A 23 -10.53 -9.10 6.38
C ALA A 23 -10.12 -10.22 7.33
N ASP A 24 -10.61 -11.45 7.11
CA ASP A 24 -10.32 -12.61 7.95
C ASP A 24 -8.91 -13.18 7.78
N PHE A 25 -8.28 -12.96 6.63
CA PHE A 25 -6.91 -13.38 6.35
C PHE A 25 -6.28 -12.51 5.26
N ILE A 26 -4.97 -12.62 5.10
CA ILE A 26 -4.18 -11.90 4.11
C ILE A 26 -3.44 -12.91 3.23
N ILE A 27 -3.39 -12.67 1.93
CA ILE A 27 -2.45 -13.35 1.02
C ILE A 27 -1.41 -12.34 0.55
N THR A 28 -0.12 -12.66 0.68
CA THR A 28 0.94 -11.81 0.15
C THR A 28 0.93 -11.80 -1.37
N GLN A 29 1.49 -10.74 -1.95
CA GLN A 29 1.89 -10.79 -3.35
C GLN A 29 3.03 -11.79 -3.54
N VAL A 30 3.22 -12.27 -4.78
CA VAL A 30 4.39 -13.03 -5.19
C VAL A 30 5.71 -12.31 -4.83
N GLY A 31 6.64 -13.06 -4.28
CA GLY A 31 7.96 -12.58 -3.88
C GLY A 31 8.91 -13.74 -3.61
N TYR A 32 10.21 -13.43 -3.59
CA TYR A 32 11.29 -14.42 -3.48
C TYR A 32 12.35 -13.99 -2.47
N ASP A 33 11.97 -13.13 -1.53
CA ASP A 33 12.86 -12.52 -0.56
C ASP A 33 12.34 -12.84 0.85
N ALA A 34 13.05 -13.70 1.58
CA ALA A 34 12.66 -14.15 2.91
C ALA A 34 12.55 -13.00 3.90
N ARG A 35 13.43 -11.99 3.80
CA ARG A 35 13.35 -10.81 4.67
C ARG A 35 12.08 -10.02 4.40
N LYS A 36 11.61 -9.94 3.16
CA LYS A 36 10.33 -9.27 2.87
C LYS A 36 9.10 -10.03 3.35
N PHE A 37 9.15 -11.36 3.36
CA PHE A 37 8.09 -12.16 3.99
C PHE A 37 8.08 -12.00 5.53
N ASP A 38 9.25 -11.95 6.16
CA ASP A 38 9.39 -11.71 7.61
C ASP A 38 9.04 -10.25 8.00
N GLU A 39 9.32 -9.27 7.13
CA GLU A 39 9.03 -7.84 7.35
C GLU A 39 7.53 -7.59 7.59
N VAL A 40 6.66 -8.21 6.78
CA VAL A 40 5.21 -8.01 6.93
C VAL A 40 4.68 -8.66 8.21
N LEU A 41 5.22 -9.81 8.63
CA LEU A 41 4.88 -10.44 9.91
C LEU A 41 5.24 -9.55 11.09
N ARG A 42 6.45 -8.98 11.08
CA ARG A 42 6.89 -8.04 12.13
C ARG A 42 6.05 -6.78 12.16
N PHE A 43 5.74 -6.21 11.00
CA PHE A 43 4.84 -5.07 10.89
C PHE A 43 3.45 -5.41 11.48
N MET A 44 2.87 -6.56 11.12
CA MET A 44 1.58 -7.00 11.66
C MET A 44 1.63 -7.15 13.18
N ARG A 45 2.67 -7.77 13.74
CA ARG A 45 2.87 -7.88 15.20
C ARG A 45 2.94 -6.50 15.86
N GLN A 46 3.69 -5.56 15.30
CA GLN A 46 3.79 -4.19 15.83
C GLN A 46 2.46 -3.42 15.76
N GLN A 47 1.60 -3.71 14.77
CA GLN A 47 0.27 -3.11 14.66
C GLN A 47 -0.81 -3.89 15.43
N GLY A 48 -0.45 -4.95 16.16
CA GLY A 48 -1.41 -5.80 16.87
C GLY A 48 -2.35 -6.58 15.94
N ILE A 49 -2.00 -6.72 14.66
CA ILE A 49 -2.79 -7.46 13.66
C ILE A 49 -2.54 -8.96 13.85
N ARG A 50 -3.62 -9.72 14.07
CA ARG A 50 -3.56 -11.17 14.38
C ARG A 50 -4.19 -12.08 13.32
N VAL A 51 -4.79 -11.52 12.27
CA VAL A 51 -5.42 -12.33 11.21
C VAL A 51 -4.36 -13.22 10.53
N PRO A 52 -4.69 -14.46 10.14
CA PRO A 52 -3.77 -15.35 9.43
C PRO A 52 -3.19 -14.71 8.17
N ILE A 53 -1.92 -15.01 7.89
CA ILE A 53 -1.25 -14.62 6.66
C ILE A 53 -0.81 -15.87 5.88
N ILE A 54 -1.12 -15.85 4.59
CA ILE A 54 -0.86 -16.89 3.61
C ILE A 54 0.20 -16.36 2.64
N GLY A 55 1.28 -17.13 2.46
CA GLY A 55 2.38 -16.74 1.60
C GLY A 55 2.15 -17.20 0.18
N ASN A 56 2.23 -16.29 -0.80
CA ASN A 56 2.16 -16.68 -2.21
C ASN A 56 3.48 -17.32 -2.66
N VAL A 57 3.41 -18.61 -2.98
CA VAL A 57 4.53 -19.41 -3.49
C VAL A 57 4.27 -19.66 -4.97
N TYR A 58 4.89 -18.81 -5.80
CA TYR A 58 4.76 -18.90 -7.25
C TYR A 58 5.92 -19.69 -7.86
N ILE A 59 5.63 -20.82 -8.50
CA ILE A 59 6.61 -21.73 -9.09
C ILE A 59 7.01 -21.20 -10.47
N LEU A 60 8.10 -20.42 -10.50
CA LEU A 60 8.58 -19.78 -11.72
C LEU A 60 9.21 -20.76 -12.70
N ASN A 61 8.78 -20.67 -13.97
CA ASN A 61 9.59 -21.14 -15.09
C ASN A 61 10.41 -19.98 -15.67
N ARG A 62 11.41 -20.30 -16.48
CA ARG A 62 12.30 -19.33 -17.11
C ARG A 62 11.55 -18.29 -17.98
N PRO A 63 10.58 -18.64 -18.85
CA PRO A 63 9.83 -17.65 -19.62
C PRO A 63 9.16 -16.58 -18.75
N VAL A 64 8.42 -16.98 -17.70
CA VAL A 64 7.74 -16.04 -16.81
C VAL A 64 8.74 -15.22 -15.99
N ALA A 65 9.81 -15.86 -15.49
CA ALA A 65 10.87 -15.16 -14.77
C ALA A 65 11.52 -14.06 -15.61
N ARG A 66 11.73 -14.29 -16.92
CA ARG A 66 12.27 -13.30 -17.86
C ARG A 66 11.36 -12.07 -17.99
N VAL A 67 10.06 -12.30 -18.16
CA VAL A 67 9.05 -11.23 -18.30
C VAL A 67 8.96 -10.41 -17.00
N MET A 68 8.93 -11.07 -15.84
CA MET A 68 8.96 -10.40 -14.54
C MET A 68 10.29 -9.66 -14.28
N ASN A 69 11.42 -10.15 -14.78
CA ASN A 69 12.72 -9.50 -14.60
C ASN A 69 12.86 -8.22 -15.44
N ARG A 70 12.35 -8.22 -16.67
CA ARG A 70 12.17 -6.98 -17.47
C ARG A 70 11.18 -6.02 -16.79
N GLY A 71 10.28 -6.61 -16.00
CA GLY A 71 9.25 -5.94 -15.22
C GLY A 71 8.10 -5.46 -16.09
N ASP A 72 7.78 -6.28 -17.08
CA ASP A 72 6.60 -6.16 -17.94
C ASP A 72 5.32 -6.55 -17.17
N VAL A 73 5.45 -7.20 -16.00
CA VAL A 73 4.35 -7.51 -15.08
C VAL A 73 4.37 -6.55 -13.88
N PRO A 74 3.42 -5.59 -13.80
CA PRO A 74 3.38 -4.64 -12.69
C PRO A 74 3.27 -5.32 -11.32
N GLY A 75 4.16 -4.97 -10.40
CA GLY A 75 4.13 -5.46 -9.00
C GLY A 75 4.75 -6.83 -8.77
N CYS A 76 5.10 -7.57 -9.83
CA CYS A 76 5.81 -8.85 -9.75
C CYS A 76 7.28 -8.61 -10.06
N VAL A 77 8.15 -8.85 -9.06
CA VAL A 77 9.58 -8.55 -9.19
C VAL A 77 10.38 -9.84 -9.14
N VAL A 78 11.16 -10.08 -10.19
CA VAL A 78 12.27 -11.03 -10.22
C VAL A 78 13.54 -10.22 -10.40
N THR A 79 14.44 -10.25 -9.42
CA THR A 79 15.74 -9.57 -9.51
C THR A 79 16.62 -10.19 -10.59
N HIS A 80 17.63 -9.46 -11.08
CA HIS A 80 18.58 -10.02 -12.04
C HIS A 80 19.31 -11.26 -11.49
N ASP A 81 19.62 -11.30 -10.19
CA ASP A 81 20.27 -12.45 -9.55
C ASP A 81 19.40 -13.70 -9.59
N LEU A 82 18.15 -13.59 -9.12
CA LEU A 82 17.18 -14.67 -9.23
C LEU A 82 16.98 -15.12 -10.69
N TYR A 83 16.88 -14.19 -11.63
CA TYR A 83 16.73 -14.54 -13.04
C TYR A 83 17.95 -15.32 -13.55
N ARG A 84 19.19 -14.89 -13.22
CA ARG A 84 20.42 -15.61 -13.59
C ARG A 84 20.46 -17.03 -13.03
N ALA A 85 20.02 -17.23 -11.78
CA ALA A 85 19.91 -18.56 -11.19
C ALA A 85 18.92 -19.45 -11.96
N ILE A 86 17.71 -18.94 -12.23
CA ILE A 86 16.68 -19.66 -13.01
C ILE A 86 17.15 -19.93 -14.44
N ASP A 87 17.85 -18.99 -15.08
CA ASP A 87 18.40 -19.13 -16.42
C ASP A 87 19.44 -20.25 -16.48
N LYS A 88 20.35 -20.30 -15.50
CA LYS A 88 21.33 -21.39 -15.37
C LYS A 88 20.65 -22.75 -15.17
N GLU A 89 19.66 -22.81 -14.28
CA GLU A 89 18.89 -24.05 -14.02
C GLU A 89 18.14 -24.55 -15.24
N SER A 90 17.71 -23.65 -16.11
CA SER A 90 16.98 -24.00 -17.34
C SER A 90 17.83 -24.75 -18.37
N GLY A 91 19.15 -24.78 -18.21
CA GLY A 91 20.06 -25.57 -19.04
C GLY A 91 20.07 -27.07 -18.73
N ALA A 92 19.46 -27.52 -17.63
CA ALA A 92 19.34 -28.93 -17.31
C ALA A 92 18.42 -29.69 -18.30
N PRO A 93 18.55 -31.03 -18.45
CA PRO A 93 17.73 -31.81 -19.38
C PRO A 93 16.21 -31.66 -19.19
N ASP A 94 15.77 -31.45 -17.94
CA ASP A 94 14.36 -31.24 -17.57
C ASP A 94 13.91 -29.77 -17.68
N ARG A 95 14.76 -28.90 -18.25
CA ARG A 95 14.57 -27.44 -18.37
C ARG A 95 14.37 -26.76 -17.01
N GLY A 96 15.02 -27.26 -15.96
CA GLY A 96 15.00 -26.70 -14.61
C GLY A 96 13.72 -26.99 -13.83
N LYS A 97 12.97 -28.04 -14.19
CA LYS A 97 11.71 -28.41 -13.52
C LYS A 97 11.96 -28.82 -12.06
N ALA A 98 12.88 -29.74 -11.82
CA ALA A 98 13.23 -30.20 -10.48
C ALA A 98 13.73 -29.06 -9.60
N ALA A 99 14.56 -28.16 -10.15
CA ALA A 99 15.09 -27.01 -9.43
C ALA A 99 13.98 -26.04 -8.96
N ARG A 100 13.03 -25.68 -9.85
CA ARG A 100 11.93 -24.77 -9.47
C ARG A 100 10.94 -25.39 -8.47
N LEU A 101 10.66 -26.69 -8.57
CA LEU A 101 9.82 -27.39 -7.59
C LEU A 101 10.52 -27.46 -6.24
N THR A 102 11.81 -27.80 -6.22
CA THR A 102 12.63 -27.84 -4.99
C THR A 102 12.68 -26.46 -4.32
N ARG A 103 12.86 -25.39 -5.11
CA ARG A 103 12.81 -24.02 -4.61
C ARG A 103 11.46 -23.69 -4.00
N ALA A 104 10.36 -24.07 -4.64
CA ALA A 104 9.02 -23.86 -4.09
C ALA A 104 8.83 -24.58 -2.74
N ALA A 105 9.26 -25.85 -2.65
CA ALA A 105 9.21 -26.63 -1.41
C ALA A 105 10.03 -25.99 -0.28
N LYS A 106 11.26 -25.51 -0.57
CA LYS A 106 12.08 -24.76 0.39
C LYS A 106 11.40 -23.48 0.85
N LEU A 107 10.73 -22.76 -0.06
CA LEU A 107 10.01 -21.52 0.31
C LEU A 107 8.82 -21.83 1.23
N ILE A 108 8.08 -22.91 0.98
CA ILE A 108 7.02 -23.37 1.89
C ILE A 108 7.58 -23.62 3.30
N ALA A 109 8.71 -24.34 3.38
CA ALA A 109 9.37 -24.61 4.66
C ALA A 109 9.76 -23.31 5.38
N VAL A 110 10.38 -22.37 4.68
CA VAL A 110 10.77 -21.05 5.24
C VAL A 110 9.54 -20.28 5.72
N LEU A 111 8.49 -20.16 4.90
CA LEU A 111 7.27 -19.43 5.25
C LEU A 111 6.60 -20.01 6.49
N ARG A 112 6.47 -21.34 6.55
CA ARG A 112 5.95 -22.03 7.73
C ARG A 112 6.83 -21.77 8.96
N GLY A 113 8.16 -21.83 8.80
CA GLY A 113 9.14 -21.62 9.86
C GLY A 113 9.10 -20.22 10.48
N ILE A 114 8.94 -19.18 9.66
CA ILE A 114 8.83 -17.80 10.14
C ILE A 114 7.45 -17.45 10.71
N GLY A 115 6.43 -18.29 10.48
CA GLY A 115 5.11 -18.20 11.13
C GLY A 115 3.91 -17.90 10.21
N TYR A 116 4.03 -18.11 8.89
CA TYR A 116 2.87 -18.09 8.01
C TYR A 116 1.95 -19.30 8.28
N GLN A 117 0.64 -19.08 8.26
CA GLN A 117 -0.37 -20.12 8.53
C GLN A 117 -0.79 -20.92 7.28
N GLY A 118 -0.31 -20.55 6.11
CA GLY A 118 -0.59 -21.27 4.87
C GLY A 118 0.20 -20.75 3.68
N VAL A 119 0.04 -21.42 2.54
CA VAL A 119 0.61 -20.99 1.26
C VAL A 119 -0.44 -21.00 0.16
N HIS A 120 -0.35 -20.03 -0.74
CA HIS A 120 -1.11 -20.00 -1.99
C HIS A 120 -0.15 -20.40 -3.11
N LEU A 121 -0.33 -21.60 -3.66
CA LEU A 121 0.52 -22.15 -4.71
C LEU A 121 -0.01 -21.77 -6.09
N GLY A 122 0.90 -21.34 -6.97
CA GLY A 122 0.55 -21.05 -8.36
C GLY A 122 1.77 -21.13 -9.27
N GLY A 123 1.55 -21.28 -10.57
CA GLY A 123 2.64 -21.35 -11.54
C GLY A 123 2.16 -21.90 -12.89
N PRO A 124 2.87 -21.60 -13.98
CA PRO A 124 2.51 -22.10 -15.30
C PRO A 124 2.79 -23.61 -15.43
N ASN A 125 1.86 -24.34 -16.05
CA ASN A 125 2.00 -25.75 -16.42
C ASN A 125 2.34 -26.68 -15.24
N LEU A 126 1.75 -26.43 -14.07
CA LEU A 126 1.84 -27.33 -12.92
C LEU A 126 0.85 -28.48 -13.08
N LYS A 127 1.32 -29.70 -12.88
CA LYS A 127 0.46 -30.87 -12.75
C LYS A 127 0.07 -31.09 -11.29
N TYR A 128 -0.93 -31.95 -11.05
CA TYR A 128 -1.32 -32.33 -9.71
C TYR A 128 -0.15 -32.93 -8.92
N GLU A 129 0.61 -33.84 -9.55
CA GLU A 129 1.75 -34.52 -8.92
C GLU A 129 2.87 -33.54 -8.56
N ASP A 130 3.04 -32.48 -9.34
CA ASP A 130 4.02 -31.42 -9.05
C ASP A 130 3.63 -30.67 -7.76
N VAL A 131 2.33 -30.41 -7.56
CA VAL A 131 1.80 -29.72 -6.36
C VAL A 131 1.92 -30.61 -5.13
N GLU A 132 1.51 -31.88 -5.25
CA GLU A 132 1.61 -32.87 -4.17
C GLU A 132 3.07 -33.03 -3.71
N TRP A 133 3.98 -33.25 -4.67
CA TRP A 133 5.42 -33.36 -4.39
C TRP A 133 5.97 -32.13 -3.68
N VAL A 134 5.60 -30.92 -4.11
CA VAL A 134 6.07 -29.67 -3.49
C VAL A 134 5.57 -29.53 -2.06
N ILE A 135 4.34 -29.94 -1.77
CA ILE A 135 3.76 -29.90 -0.42
C ILE A 135 4.49 -30.90 0.48
N GLU A 136 4.67 -32.14 0.04
CA GLU A 136 5.34 -33.19 0.79
C GLU A 136 6.80 -32.82 1.07
N LYS A 137 7.55 -32.40 0.05
CA LYS A 137 8.93 -31.94 0.21
C LYS A 137 9.04 -30.71 1.10
N GLY A 138 8.06 -29.80 1.05
CA GLY A 138 8.00 -28.67 1.96
C GLY A 138 7.87 -29.11 3.44
N ARG A 139 7.15 -30.20 3.72
CA ARG A 139 7.08 -30.79 5.07
C ARG A 139 8.41 -31.41 5.49
N GLU A 140 9.08 -32.14 4.59
CA GLU A 140 10.40 -32.70 4.87
C GLU A 140 11.44 -31.62 5.17
N PHE A 141 11.47 -30.55 4.38
CA PHE A 141 12.41 -29.44 4.53
C PHE A 141 12.15 -28.57 5.76
N PHE A 142 10.97 -28.67 6.37
CA PHE A 142 10.58 -27.82 7.51
C PHE A 142 11.50 -27.99 8.72
N ALA A 143 11.99 -29.19 9.02
CA ALA A 143 12.86 -29.42 10.19
C ALA A 143 14.16 -28.59 10.15
N ARG A 144 14.59 -28.19 8.95
CA ARG A 144 15.83 -27.44 8.69
C ARG A 144 15.54 -26.13 7.94
N TRP A 145 14.36 -25.54 8.16
CA TRP A 145 13.92 -24.41 7.36
C TRP A 145 14.88 -23.21 7.40
N GLN A 146 15.59 -23.02 8.52
CA GLN A 146 16.57 -21.96 8.71
C GLN A 146 17.73 -22.05 7.70
N ASP A 147 18.14 -23.27 7.33
CA ASP A 147 19.22 -23.51 6.38
C ASP A 147 18.88 -22.94 4.98
N TRP A 148 17.58 -22.88 4.66
CA TRP A 148 17.09 -22.42 3.36
C TRP A 148 16.90 -20.91 3.28
N VAL A 149 16.88 -20.18 4.40
CA VAL A 149 16.56 -18.74 4.43
C VAL A 149 17.46 -17.94 3.49
N ARG A 150 18.77 -18.21 3.53
CA ARG A 150 19.77 -17.50 2.71
C ARG A 150 19.63 -17.79 1.21
N GLU A 151 19.01 -18.91 0.82
CA GLU A 151 18.70 -19.19 -0.58
C GLU A 151 17.57 -18.30 -1.12
N PHE A 152 16.84 -17.60 -0.26
CA PHE A 152 15.83 -16.59 -0.62
C PHE A 152 16.28 -15.18 -0.28
N SER A 153 17.56 -14.89 -0.50
CA SER A 153 18.13 -13.54 -0.41
C SER A 153 18.31 -12.96 -1.81
N PHE A 154 17.21 -12.47 -2.38
CA PHE A 154 17.19 -11.79 -3.68
C PHE A 154 16.74 -10.32 -3.51
N PRO A 155 17.53 -9.49 -2.81
CA PRO A 155 17.18 -8.11 -2.56
C PRO A 155 17.15 -7.32 -3.87
N GLN A 156 16.22 -6.37 -3.99
CA GLN A 156 16.34 -5.35 -5.03
C GLN A 156 17.50 -4.42 -4.71
N GLU A 157 18.27 -4.03 -5.72
CA GLU A 157 19.31 -3.03 -5.59
C GLU A 157 18.73 -1.72 -5.03
N GLY A 158 19.32 -1.22 -3.93
CA GLY A 158 18.80 -0.05 -3.21
C GLY A 158 17.39 -0.26 -2.62
N GLY A 159 16.96 -1.51 -2.42
CA GLY A 159 15.67 -1.86 -1.84
C GLY A 159 15.56 -1.38 -0.38
N PHE A 160 14.47 -0.69 -0.08
CA PHE A 160 14.14 -0.30 1.29
C PHE A 160 13.65 -1.50 2.09
N TYR A 161 14.10 -1.62 3.35
CA TYR A 161 13.55 -2.54 4.35
C TYR A 161 13.12 -1.76 5.59
N LEU A 162 11.95 -2.10 6.14
CA LEU A 162 11.38 -1.44 7.31
C LEU A 162 12.18 -1.77 8.58
N PHE A 163 12.79 -2.94 8.65
CA PHE A 163 13.60 -3.40 9.78
C PHE A 163 15.05 -3.63 9.34
N THR A 164 15.99 -3.48 10.27
CA THR A 164 17.39 -3.82 10.01
C THR A 164 17.56 -5.32 9.86
N GLU A 165 18.64 -5.74 9.23
CA GLU A 165 18.97 -7.14 9.07
C GLU A 165 19.47 -7.75 10.37
N ASP A 166 19.12 -9.00 10.62
CA ASP A 166 19.77 -9.85 11.61
C ASP A 166 20.71 -10.82 10.86
N SER A 167 22.02 -10.58 10.94
CA SER A 167 23.02 -11.36 10.23
C SER A 167 23.10 -12.82 10.67
N GLY A 168 22.68 -13.12 11.91
CA GLY A 168 22.61 -14.48 12.43
C GLY A 168 21.60 -15.33 11.68
N SER A 169 20.34 -14.87 11.64
CA SER A 169 19.25 -15.61 10.98
C SER A 169 19.15 -15.39 9.46
N GLY A 170 19.69 -14.29 8.93
CA GLY A 170 19.43 -13.86 7.55
C GLY A 170 18.02 -13.27 7.35
N LEU A 171 17.26 -13.07 8.43
CA LEU A 171 15.95 -12.41 8.45
C LEU A 171 16.10 -10.96 8.95
N ASN A 172 14.99 -10.32 9.34
CA ASN A 172 15.07 -9.01 9.98
C ASN A 172 15.25 -9.13 11.50
N SER A 173 15.78 -8.05 12.09
CA SER A 173 15.70 -7.80 13.53
C SER A 173 14.34 -7.16 13.89
N ASN A 174 14.13 -6.85 15.17
CA ASN A 174 12.99 -6.03 15.62
C ASN A 174 13.28 -4.51 15.59
N VAL A 175 14.46 -4.10 15.14
CA VAL A 175 14.88 -2.70 15.12
C VAL A 175 14.42 -2.04 13.82
N PRO A 176 13.62 -0.96 13.88
CA PRO A 176 13.23 -0.22 12.68
C PRO A 176 14.42 0.42 11.98
N ASN A 177 14.41 0.39 10.66
CA ASN A 177 15.40 1.09 9.85
C ASN A 177 15.14 2.61 9.89
N LEU A 178 16.12 3.36 10.39
CA LEU A 178 16.04 4.82 10.53
C LEU A 178 16.38 5.58 9.25
N ARG A 179 16.84 4.89 8.19
CA ARG A 179 17.15 5.49 6.89
C ARG A 179 15.85 5.85 6.17
N ARG A 180 15.25 6.96 6.59
CA ARG A 180 13.94 7.42 6.12
C ARG A 180 14.06 8.58 5.15
N LEU A 181 13.08 8.69 4.27
CA LEU A 181 12.88 9.85 3.43
C LEU A 181 12.60 11.07 4.30
N HIS A 182 13.31 12.17 4.00
CA HIS A 182 13.06 13.50 4.55
C HIS A 182 12.53 14.42 3.45
N PRO A 183 11.27 14.22 3.00
CA PRO A 183 10.69 15.05 1.95
C PRO A 183 10.53 16.49 2.41
N ARG A 184 10.79 17.44 1.50
CA ARG A 184 10.61 18.87 1.75
C ARG A 184 9.13 19.23 1.84
N ARG A 185 8.81 20.13 2.77
CA ARG A 185 7.46 20.70 2.92
C ARG A 185 7.14 21.56 1.69
N LYS A 186 6.05 21.24 1.00
CA LYS A 186 5.58 21.99 -0.17
C LYS A 186 4.61 23.09 0.27
N TRP A 187 4.82 24.31 -0.22
CA TRP A 187 4.01 25.48 0.14
C TRP A 187 2.52 25.30 -0.20
N GLY A 188 2.20 24.87 -1.43
CA GLY A 188 0.80 24.62 -1.82
C GLY A 188 0.08 23.60 -0.93
N TYR A 189 0.78 22.55 -0.48
CA TYR A 189 0.21 21.59 0.48
C TYR A 189 -0.03 22.23 1.85
N ARG A 190 0.88 23.08 2.33
CA ARG A 190 0.71 23.85 3.57
C ARG A 190 -0.53 24.76 3.50
N CYS A 191 -0.73 25.47 2.39
CA CYS A 191 -1.89 26.34 2.21
C CYS A 191 -3.21 25.56 2.24
N MET A 192 -3.29 24.44 1.51
CA MET A 192 -4.49 23.58 1.53
C MET A 192 -4.78 23.01 2.93
N ARG A 193 -3.74 22.62 3.67
CA ARG A 193 -3.88 22.17 5.05
C ARG A 193 -4.43 23.24 5.98
N LEU A 194 -3.92 24.48 5.88
CA LEU A 194 -4.40 25.60 6.68
C LEU A 194 -5.87 25.89 6.37
N LEU A 195 -6.21 26.00 5.08
CA LEU A 195 -7.60 26.19 4.64
C LEU A 195 -8.53 25.10 5.21
N HIS A 196 -8.13 23.84 5.09
CA HIS A 196 -8.91 22.71 5.61
C HIS A 196 -9.09 22.81 7.13
N ARG A 197 -8.03 23.11 7.89
CA ARG A 197 -8.08 23.25 9.35
C ARG A 197 -9.01 24.38 9.82
N PHE A 198 -9.11 25.48 9.07
CA PHE A 198 -9.91 26.64 9.45
C PHE A 198 -11.37 26.56 8.99
N MET A 199 -11.68 25.79 7.94
CA MET A 199 -13.02 25.72 7.35
C MET A 199 -13.70 24.35 7.46
N PHE A 200 -12.96 23.27 7.21
CA PHE A 200 -13.50 21.92 6.95
C PHE A 200 -13.24 20.94 8.10
N VAL A 201 -12.84 21.41 9.28
CA VAL A 201 -12.77 20.57 10.47
C VAL A 201 -13.98 20.92 11.35
N PRO A 202 -14.76 19.95 11.84
CA PRO A 202 -15.83 20.22 12.80
C PRO A 202 -15.30 21.00 14.01
N GLY A 203 -15.95 22.12 14.34
CA GLY A 203 -15.50 23.03 15.40
C GLY A 203 -14.45 24.07 14.98
N ALA A 204 -14.03 24.10 13.71
CA ALA A 204 -13.16 25.15 13.21
C ALA A 204 -13.84 26.53 13.18
N PRO A 205 -13.08 27.65 13.29
CA PRO A 205 -13.65 28.99 13.41
C PRO A 205 -14.64 29.37 12.30
N PHE A 206 -14.38 28.94 11.06
CA PHE A 206 -15.22 29.27 9.91
C PHE A 206 -16.16 28.14 9.49
N HIS A 207 -16.23 27.04 10.24
CA HIS A 207 -17.10 25.92 9.89
C HIS A 207 -18.58 26.30 9.95
N LYS A 208 -19.05 26.84 11.09
CA LYS A 208 -20.46 27.26 11.24
C LYS A 208 -20.86 28.39 10.30
N PRO A 209 -20.05 29.47 10.14
CA PRO A 209 -20.32 30.49 9.12
C PRO A 209 -20.44 29.92 7.71
N ALA A 210 -19.55 29.00 7.33
CA ALA A 210 -19.61 28.35 6.03
C ALA A 210 -20.86 27.48 5.86
N SER A 211 -21.23 26.66 6.86
CA SER A 211 -22.48 25.89 6.84
C SER A 211 -23.71 26.78 6.69
N TRP A 212 -23.78 27.89 7.42
CA TRP A 212 -24.87 28.86 7.27
C TRP A 212 -24.91 29.47 5.86
N PHE A 213 -23.75 29.87 5.33
CA PHE A 213 -23.64 30.46 4.00
C PHE A 213 -24.08 29.48 2.91
N PHE A 214 -23.57 28.25 2.91
CA PHE A 214 -23.95 27.23 1.94
C PHE A 214 -25.43 26.83 2.09
N GLY A 215 -25.99 26.85 3.31
CA GLY A 215 -27.42 26.65 3.53
C GLY A 215 -28.30 27.77 2.97
N LYS A 216 -27.80 29.00 2.88
CA LYS A 216 -28.51 30.11 2.21
C LYS A 216 -28.32 30.12 0.70
N LEU A 217 -27.23 29.55 0.20
CA LEU A 217 -26.92 29.45 -1.22
C LEU A 217 -27.69 28.33 -1.90
N ASP A 218 -27.97 27.24 -1.19
CA ASP A 218 -28.62 26.03 -1.66
C ASP A 218 -29.97 26.30 -2.33
N GLY A 219 -30.17 25.80 -3.56
CA GLY A 219 -31.42 25.97 -4.32
C GLY A 219 -31.63 27.38 -4.88
N THR A 220 -30.70 28.30 -4.67
CA THR A 220 -30.77 29.66 -5.24
C THR A 220 -30.11 29.70 -6.63
N ARG A 221 -30.47 30.70 -7.44
CA ARG A 221 -29.82 30.95 -8.75
C ARG A 221 -28.30 31.18 -8.67
N TRP A 222 -27.75 31.48 -7.48
CA TRP A 222 -26.34 31.72 -7.27
C TRP A 222 -25.53 30.44 -7.05
N GLU A 223 -26.18 29.30 -6.82
CA GLU A 223 -25.51 28.01 -6.62
C GLU A 223 -24.63 27.62 -7.81
N ILE A 224 -25.11 27.85 -9.04
CA ILE A 224 -24.39 27.52 -10.27
C ILE A 224 -23.09 28.34 -10.40
N PRO A 225 -23.10 29.69 -10.34
CA PRO A 225 -21.87 30.49 -10.34
C PRO A 225 -20.85 30.07 -9.27
N PHE A 226 -21.30 29.76 -8.05
CA PHE A 226 -20.42 29.31 -6.98
C PHE A 226 -19.82 27.93 -7.24
N THR A 227 -20.60 27.01 -7.81
CA THR A 227 -20.14 25.70 -8.23
C THR A 227 -19.06 25.80 -9.32
N GLU A 228 -19.25 26.71 -10.29
CA GLU A 228 -18.23 27.00 -11.31
C GLU A 228 -16.96 27.60 -10.70
N LEU A 229 -17.10 28.56 -9.78
CA LEU A 229 -15.96 29.14 -9.06
C LEU A 229 -15.18 28.07 -8.29
N GLU A 230 -15.87 27.22 -7.53
CA GLU A 230 -15.25 26.09 -6.84
C GLU A 230 -14.50 25.19 -7.83
N TYR A 231 -15.14 24.84 -8.94
CA TYR A 231 -14.53 23.99 -9.95
C TYR A 231 -13.24 24.60 -10.48
N TRP A 232 -13.23 25.87 -10.85
CA TRP A 232 -12.03 26.56 -11.34
C TRP A 232 -10.89 26.54 -10.30
N VAL A 233 -11.19 26.88 -9.04
CA VAL A 233 -10.21 26.84 -7.94
C VAL A 233 -9.65 25.42 -7.76
N LYS A 234 -10.50 24.39 -7.78
CA LYS A 234 -10.08 22.99 -7.61
C LYS A 234 -9.43 22.41 -8.86
N PHE A 235 -9.77 22.89 -10.04
CA PHE A 235 -9.13 22.53 -11.31
C PHE A 235 -7.68 23.01 -11.32
N ALA A 236 -7.45 24.30 -11.00
CA ALA A 236 -6.11 24.87 -10.91
C ALA A 236 -5.23 24.17 -9.85
N SER A 237 -5.79 23.87 -8.67
CA SER A 237 -5.02 23.30 -7.56
C SER A 237 -4.84 21.78 -7.61
N SER A 238 -5.86 21.02 -8.02
CA SER A 238 -5.91 19.57 -7.89
C SER A 238 -6.36 18.82 -9.14
N ARG A 239 -6.64 19.55 -10.23
CA ARG A 239 -7.27 19.05 -11.47
C ARG A 239 -8.60 18.35 -11.19
N CYS A 240 -9.51 19.05 -10.52
CA CYS A 240 -10.86 18.56 -10.22
C CYS A 240 -11.57 17.93 -11.43
N GLN A 241 -12.43 16.95 -11.16
CA GLN A 241 -13.24 16.24 -12.16
C GLN A 241 -14.74 16.34 -11.85
N ARG A 242 -15.14 17.33 -11.03
CA ARG A 242 -16.55 17.66 -10.73
C ARG A 242 -17.38 16.50 -10.20
N CYS A 243 -16.81 15.70 -9.31
CA CYS A 243 -17.48 14.52 -8.81
C CYS A 243 -18.49 14.80 -7.67
N GLY A 244 -18.57 16.05 -7.16
CA GLY A 244 -19.50 16.45 -6.09
C GLY A 244 -19.21 15.90 -4.70
N ASP A 245 -18.59 14.73 -4.62
CA ASP A 245 -18.23 14.05 -3.39
C ASP A 245 -16.69 13.96 -3.27
N CYS A 246 -16.12 14.94 -2.56
CA CYS A 246 -14.71 15.30 -2.64
C CYS A 246 -13.86 14.66 -1.54
N THR A 247 -12.92 13.79 -1.94
CA THR A 247 -12.02 13.05 -1.02
C THR A 247 -10.59 13.62 -0.98
N LEU A 248 -10.44 14.96 -1.14
CA LEU A 248 -9.11 15.58 -1.22
C LEU A 248 -8.35 15.45 0.09
N ALA A 249 -8.99 15.73 1.23
CA ALA A 249 -8.32 15.76 2.53
C ALA A 249 -7.76 14.37 2.91
N GLU A 250 -8.48 13.31 2.56
CA GLU A 250 -8.17 11.91 2.84
C GLU A 250 -6.90 11.42 2.14
N ILE A 251 -6.55 12.00 0.99
CA ILE A 251 -5.39 11.59 0.18
C ILE A 251 -4.40 12.77 0.07
N ALA A 252 -4.21 13.47 1.19
CA ALA A 252 -3.23 14.56 1.32
C ALA A 252 -3.38 15.65 0.23
N PHE A 253 -4.62 16.04 -0.06
CA PHE A 253 -5.03 16.99 -1.10
C PHE A 253 -4.58 16.59 -2.51
N LEU A 254 -4.68 15.30 -2.83
CA LEU A 254 -4.50 14.76 -4.18
C LEU A 254 -5.83 14.20 -4.65
N CYS A 255 -6.31 14.67 -5.80
CA CYS A 255 -7.57 14.17 -6.35
C CYS A 255 -7.37 12.76 -6.93
N PRO A 256 -7.99 11.71 -6.37
CA PRO A 256 -7.87 10.36 -6.91
C PRO A 256 -8.50 10.24 -8.30
N GLN A 257 -9.53 11.04 -8.59
CA GLN A 257 -10.23 11.00 -9.89
C GLN A 257 -9.36 11.49 -11.05
N SER A 258 -8.48 12.47 -10.83
CA SER A 258 -7.58 12.95 -11.89
C SER A 258 -6.17 12.39 -11.78
N GLN A 259 -5.71 12.07 -10.58
CA GLN A 259 -4.29 11.76 -10.32
C GLN A 259 -4.03 10.27 -10.14
N CYS A 260 -5.04 9.42 -10.04
CA CYS A 260 -4.89 7.96 -10.07
C CYS A 260 -5.45 7.40 -11.39
N ALA A 261 -4.68 6.58 -12.10
CA ALA A 261 -5.17 5.91 -13.32
C ALA A 261 -6.28 4.87 -13.04
N LYS A 262 -6.41 4.45 -11.78
CA LYS A 262 -7.38 3.45 -11.31
C LYS A 262 -8.39 4.03 -10.31
N PHE A 263 -8.39 5.36 -10.12
CA PHE A 263 -9.33 6.08 -9.25
C PHE A 263 -9.42 5.55 -7.80
N LEU A 264 -8.32 4.98 -7.26
CA LEU A 264 -8.33 4.27 -5.97
C LEU A 264 -8.42 5.19 -4.76
N LEU A 265 -9.39 4.93 -3.88
CA LEU A 265 -9.63 5.67 -2.62
C LEU A 265 -8.97 5.04 -1.38
N ASN A 266 -8.95 3.71 -1.30
CA ASN A 266 -8.55 2.98 -0.09
C ASN A 266 -7.18 2.29 -0.23
N GLY A 267 -6.17 3.05 -0.64
CA GLY A 267 -4.78 2.59 -0.68
C GLY A 267 -4.23 2.27 -2.07
N GLN A 268 -2.91 2.09 -2.11
CA GLN A 268 -2.15 1.88 -3.35
C GLN A 268 -2.51 0.56 -4.04
N CYS A 269 -2.46 0.51 -5.38
CA CYS A 269 -2.50 -0.76 -6.12
C CYS A 269 -1.20 -1.55 -5.95
N GLY A 270 -1.22 -2.85 -6.26
CA GLY A 270 -0.02 -3.68 -6.20
C GLY A 270 1.03 -3.36 -7.27
N GLY A 271 0.70 -2.62 -8.34
CA GLY A 271 1.59 -2.48 -9.51
C GLY A 271 2.50 -1.26 -9.55
N SER A 272 2.43 -0.30 -8.61
CA SER A 272 3.41 0.81 -8.60
C SER A 272 4.86 0.29 -8.65
N ARG A 273 5.73 0.99 -9.37
CA ARG A 273 7.13 0.59 -9.52
C ARG A 273 8.01 1.81 -9.43
N GLU A 274 8.94 1.79 -8.48
CA GLU A 274 9.89 2.88 -8.24
C GLU A 274 9.18 4.23 -8.04
N GLY A 275 8.00 4.14 -7.41
CA GLY A 275 7.08 5.22 -7.12
C GLY A 275 6.38 5.86 -8.33
N TRP A 276 6.52 5.26 -9.52
CA TRP A 276 5.70 5.57 -10.69
C TRP A 276 4.39 4.77 -10.70
N CYS A 277 3.40 5.31 -11.40
CA CYS A 277 2.16 4.62 -11.70
C CYS A 277 2.41 3.49 -12.71
N GLU A 278 1.83 2.30 -12.48
CA GLU A 278 1.96 1.16 -13.41
C GLU A 278 1.46 1.47 -14.81
N VAL A 279 0.37 2.24 -14.94
CA VAL A 279 -0.21 2.61 -16.24
C VAL A 279 0.65 3.65 -16.98
N TYR A 280 1.42 4.45 -16.25
CA TYR A 280 2.20 5.55 -16.82
C TYR A 280 3.63 5.60 -16.24
N PRO A 281 4.46 4.58 -16.49
CA PRO A 281 5.83 4.53 -16.00
C PRO A 281 6.65 5.74 -16.49
N GLY A 282 7.46 6.34 -15.61
CA GLY A 282 8.29 7.52 -15.93
C GLY A 282 7.52 8.83 -16.22
N LYS A 283 6.20 8.77 -16.42
CA LYS A 283 5.36 9.93 -16.79
C LYS A 283 4.51 10.44 -15.62
N LYS A 284 3.95 9.55 -14.80
CA LYS A 284 3.04 9.92 -13.68
C LYS A 284 3.47 9.25 -12.38
N ARG A 285 3.88 10.05 -11.39
CA ARG A 285 4.15 9.56 -10.02
C ARG A 285 2.89 8.99 -9.39
N CYS A 286 3.01 7.86 -8.70
CA CYS A 286 1.89 7.22 -8.00
C CYS A 286 1.29 8.17 -6.96
N ILE A 287 -0.05 8.28 -6.93
CA ILE A 287 -0.76 9.18 -6.01
C ILE A 287 -0.44 8.88 -4.54
N TYR A 288 -0.39 7.61 -4.14
CA TYR A 288 -0.12 7.21 -2.75
C TYR A 288 1.33 7.44 -2.33
N VAL A 289 2.27 7.37 -3.28
CA VAL A 289 3.66 7.74 -3.00
C VAL A 289 3.77 9.24 -2.76
N ARG A 290 3.09 10.05 -3.57
CA ARG A 290 3.01 11.51 -3.35
C ARG A 290 2.28 11.87 -2.07
N ALA A 291 1.22 11.14 -1.72
CA ALA A 291 0.48 11.33 -0.47
C ALA A 291 1.38 11.02 0.74
N TYR A 292 2.06 9.87 0.70
CA TYR A 292 3.05 9.49 1.70
C TYR A 292 4.12 10.57 1.88
N GLU A 293 4.76 11.01 0.80
CA GLU A 293 5.78 12.07 0.87
C GLU A 293 5.25 13.39 1.46
N ARG A 294 4.02 13.78 1.12
CA ARG A 294 3.37 14.99 1.66
C ARG A 294 3.15 14.88 3.17
N LEU A 295 2.62 13.75 3.62
CA LEU A 295 2.31 13.51 5.04
C LEU A 295 3.58 13.28 5.87
N ARG A 296 4.55 12.55 5.32
CA ARG A 296 5.83 12.27 5.96
C ARG A 296 6.63 13.54 6.28
N ALA A 297 6.53 14.58 5.45
CA ALA A 297 7.14 15.89 5.72
C ALA A 297 6.61 16.58 7.00
N TYR A 298 5.51 16.06 7.56
CA TYR A 298 4.86 16.51 8.78
C TYR A 298 4.71 15.40 9.83
N ARG A 299 5.30 14.20 9.62
CA ARG A 299 5.19 13.03 10.51
C ARG A 299 3.76 12.52 10.68
N GLU A 300 2.95 12.63 9.64
CA GLU A 300 1.53 12.25 9.61
C GLU A 300 1.26 11.10 8.63
N GLU A 301 2.28 10.41 8.14
CA GLU A 301 2.13 9.36 7.13
C GLU A 301 1.21 8.21 7.57
N GLU A 302 1.14 7.97 8.88
CA GLU A 302 0.25 6.97 9.46
C GLU A 302 -1.23 7.33 9.27
N THR A 303 -1.60 8.58 9.02
CA THR A 303 -3.01 8.89 8.71
C THR A 303 -3.54 8.18 7.46
N LEU A 304 -2.64 7.66 6.60
CA LEU A 304 -3.02 6.81 5.47
C LEU A 304 -3.58 5.44 5.87
N LYS A 305 -3.35 4.95 7.10
CA LYS A 305 -4.02 3.72 7.61
C LYS A 305 -5.42 4.02 8.15
N ASP A 306 -5.77 5.28 8.38
CA ASP A 306 -7.02 5.64 9.04
C ASP A 306 -8.20 5.71 8.06
N GLY A 307 -9.34 5.21 8.53
CA GLY A 307 -10.64 5.39 7.89
C GLY A 307 -10.83 4.65 6.56
N TYR A 308 -11.98 4.00 6.43
CA TYR A 308 -12.49 3.61 5.13
C TYR A 308 -13.09 4.85 4.45
N ILE A 309 -12.80 5.03 3.16
CA ILE A 309 -13.50 6.00 2.30
C ILE A 309 -14.55 5.19 1.54
N PRO A 310 -15.86 5.46 1.72
CA PRO A 310 -16.88 4.74 0.99
C PRO A 310 -16.80 5.04 -0.51
N PRO A 311 -17.46 4.22 -1.35
CA PRO A 311 -17.63 4.54 -2.76
C PRO A 311 -18.19 5.94 -2.93
N ARG A 312 -17.77 6.60 -4.00
CA ARG A 312 -18.20 7.96 -4.28
C ARG A 312 -19.70 7.98 -4.57
N ASP A 313 -20.40 8.95 -4.00
CA ASP A 313 -21.77 9.26 -4.38
C ASP A 313 -21.79 10.03 -5.72
N TRP A 314 -22.20 9.35 -6.78
CA TRP A 314 -22.25 9.91 -8.13
C TRP A 314 -23.51 10.72 -8.41
N ASP A 315 -24.52 10.67 -7.55
CA ASP A 315 -25.71 11.53 -7.67
C ASP A 315 -25.34 13.00 -7.42
N LEU A 316 -24.20 13.24 -6.75
CA LEU A 316 -23.63 14.56 -6.53
C LEU A 316 -22.80 15.07 -7.72
N ALA A 317 -22.60 14.27 -8.78
CA ALA A 317 -21.77 14.69 -9.91
C ALA A 317 -22.24 16.01 -10.53
N GLY A 318 -21.29 16.90 -10.82
CA GLY A 318 -21.57 18.24 -11.35
C GLY A 318 -21.89 19.30 -10.30
N THR A 319 -22.26 18.92 -9.07
CA THR A 319 -22.62 19.85 -7.97
C THR A 319 -21.40 20.33 -7.16
N SER A 320 -21.61 21.35 -6.32
CA SER A 320 -20.58 21.91 -5.43
C SER A 320 -20.20 20.93 -4.32
N SER A 321 -18.95 20.48 -4.30
CA SER A 321 -18.47 19.60 -3.23
C SER A 321 -18.18 20.35 -1.92
N TRP A 322 -18.06 21.68 -1.94
CA TRP A 322 -18.09 22.46 -0.70
C TRP A 322 -19.49 22.51 -0.10
N ALA A 323 -20.52 22.80 -0.90
CA ALA A 323 -21.90 22.77 -0.44
C ALA A 323 -22.27 21.38 0.11
N ASN A 324 -21.94 20.31 -0.63
CA ASN A 324 -22.23 18.96 -0.20
C ASN A 324 -21.55 18.57 1.12
N TYR A 325 -20.31 19.01 1.35
CA TYR A 325 -19.62 18.81 2.61
C TYR A 325 -20.34 19.56 3.76
N PHE A 326 -20.61 20.86 3.58
CA PHE A 326 -21.17 21.70 4.65
C PHE A 326 -22.64 21.42 4.95
N LEU A 327 -23.37 20.86 3.98
CA LEU A 327 -24.76 20.43 4.12
C LEU A 327 -24.90 18.95 4.52
N GLY A 328 -23.78 18.24 4.74
CA GLY A 328 -23.79 16.85 5.17
C GLY A 328 -24.32 15.86 4.13
N ARG A 329 -24.20 16.19 2.83
CA ARG A 329 -24.64 15.35 1.72
C ARG A 329 -23.56 14.37 1.25
N ASP A 330 -22.30 14.68 1.49
CA ASP A 330 -21.16 13.93 0.97
C ASP A 330 -20.88 12.63 1.75
N HIS A 331 -19.85 11.90 1.33
CA HIS A 331 -19.45 10.64 1.96
C HIS A 331 -19.13 10.72 3.46
N GLN A 332 -18.89 11.91 4.03
CA GLN A 332 -18.61 12.04 5.46
C GLN A 332 -19.83 11.66 6.30
N ARG A 333 -21.06 11.77 5.78
CA ARG A 333 -22.28 11.33 6.49
C ARG A 333 -22.31 9.82 6.77
N LEU A 334 -21.59 9.05 5.95
CA LEU A 334 -21.48 7.59 6.08
C LEU A 334 -20.36 7.18 7.05
N ARG A 335 -19.52 8.15 7.45
CA ARG A 335 -18.47 7.91 8.43
C ARG A 335 -19.04 8.15 9.82
N GLY A 336 -19.02 7.13 10.66
CA GLY A 336 -19.28 7.29 12.10
C GLY A 336 -18.31 8.30 12.74
N PRO A 337 -18.57 8.77 13.96
CA PRO A 337 -17.69 9.72 14.65
C PRO A 337 -16.26 9.18 14.66
N ALA A 338 -15.32 10.00 14.20
CA ALA A 338 -13.90 9.67 14.17
C ALA A 338 -13.42 9.42 15.60
N GLY A 339 -13.27 8.16 16.00
CA GLY A 339 -12.89 7.84 17.37
C GLY A 339 -12.49 6.39 17.61
N ALA A 340 -11.33 6.25 18.25
CA ALA A 340 -11.02 5.28 19.32
C ALA A 340 -10.20 4.02 19.04
N ASN A 341 -9.66 3.77 17.83
CA ASN A 341 -8.71 2.64 17.65
C ASN A 341 -7.63 2.96 16.61
N SER A 342 -6.78 3.95 16.88
CA SER A 342 -5.50 4.08 16.15
C SER A 342 -4.52 3.05 16.72
N PRO A 343 -4.11 2.01 15.97
CA PRO A 343 -3.10 1.08 16.45
C PRO A 343 -1.79 1.83 16.73
N PRO A 344 -0.96 1.34 17.68
CA PRO A 344 0.24 2.03 18.13
C PRO A 344 1.13 2.43 16.94
N SER A 345 1.71 3.62 17.02
CA SER A 345 2.58 4.12 15.96
C SER A 345 3.79 3.19 15.81
N VAL A 346 4.11 2.81 14.56
CA VAL A 346 5.34 2.07 14.22
C VAL A 346 6.57 2.94 14.53
N PHE A 347 6.36 4.25 14.66
CA PHE A 347 7.38 5.28 14.65
C PHE A 347 7.39 6.16 15.91
N GLY A 348 6.58 5.82 16.92
CA GLY A 348 6.54 6.53 18.18
C GLY A 348 7.78 6.27 19.03
N PRO A 349 8.29 7.27 19.77
CA PRO A 349 9.20 6.98 20.87
C PRO A 349 8.47 6.12 21.93
N GLN A 350 9.18 5.15 22.51
CA GLN A 350 8.71 4.52 23.74
C GLN A 350 8.40 5.63 24.76
N SER A 351 7.21 5.55 25.34
CA SER A 351 6.66 6.41 26.41
C SER A 351 7.68 7.37 27.07
N GLY A 352 7.50 8.66 26.80
CA GLY A 352 8.02 9.73 27.64
C GLY A 352 6.88 10.72 27.84
N GLY A 353 6.09 10.51 28.89
CA GLY A 353 5.13 11.51 29.34
C GLY A 353 5.87 12.81 29.66
N TRP A 354 5.35 13.92 29.17
CA TRP A 354 5.70 15.26 29.65
C TRP A 354 4.40 16.03 29.77
N GLY A 355 4.20 16.58 30.98
CA GLY A 355 2.99 17.26 31.43
C GLY A 355 2.77 18.64 30.85
#